data_AF-A0AAR5P1Z0-F1
#
_entry.id   AF-A0AAR5P1Z0-F1
#
_cell.length_a   1.000
_cell.length_b   1.000
_cell.length_c   1.000
_cell.angle_alpha   90.00
_cell.angle_beta   90.00
_cell.angle_gamma   90.00
#
_symmetry.space_group_name_H-M   'P 1'
#
loop_
_entity.id
_entity.type
_entity.pdbx_description
1 polymer ?
#
loop_
_entity_poly.entity_id
_entity_poly.type
_entity_poly.pdbx_seq_one_letter_code
_entity_poly.pdbx_strand_id
1 'polypeptide(L)'
;MQTDSEATVQARAIALLPLIVFLTIFLGSGIYHSLIGTEFAFYQVKAPVAALPAIILAALVYRGKLNQGIEEFLKGASHPNLILMFMVFMLAGAFASVSSAIGSVDATVQMGLSVIPPSFVLPMLFVISAFIATAMGTSMGTIAACAPIAFGFTQVTDIDVIYAIGAVVGGAMFGDNLSMISDTTIAATTSQRVQLRDKFRVNVWIAVPASIVTILIYVLSTGSSNAVEYRDFNWLLVLPYIAVFILAFSRLHVLAVLSIGVLLSGLFGLFATAEFDLLKLNTSIYEGFV
;
A
#
# COMPACT_ATOMS: atom_id res chain seq x y z
N MET A 1 36.05 20.88 -9.14
CA MET A 1 35.23 19.88 -8.43
C MET A 1 35.21 20.31 -6.98
N GLN A 2 34.26 21.17 -6.61
CA GLN A 2 34.16 21.70 -5.25
C GLN A 2 33.66 20.58 -4.36
N THR A 3 34.51 20.16 -3.43
CA THR A 3 34.14 19.34 -2.28
C THR A 3 33.30 20.22 -1.36
N ASP A 4 31.97 20.10 -1.44
CA ASP A 4 31.08 20.61 -0.40
C ASP A 4 31.43 19.87 0.89
N SER A 5 32.19 20.54 1.76
CA SER A 5 32.36 20.15 3.14
C SER A 5 30.97 20.09 3.76
N GLU A 6 30.43 18.89 4.02
CA GLU A 6 29.21 18.69 4.79
C GLU A 6 29.37 19.39 6.15
N ALA A 7 28.85 20.61 6.24
CA ALA A 7 28.77 21.33 7.49
C ALA A 7 27.92 20.45 8.42
N THR A 8 28.50 20.08 9.57
CA THR A 8 27.81 19.29 10.57
C THR A 8 26.61 20.09 11.10
N VAL A 9 25.42 19.81 10.56
CA VAL A 9 24.18 20.45 11.00
C VAL A 9 23.96 20.09 12.45
N GLN A 10 24.07 21.07 13.34
CA GLN A 10 23.90 20.86 14.77
C GLN A 10 22.45 20.44 15.04
N ALA A 11 22.25 19.21 15.50
CA ALA A 11 20.93 18.68 15.81
C ALA A 11 20.23 19.55 16.87
N ARG A 12 18.99 19.96 16.59
CA ARG A 12 18.17 20.75 17.51
C ARG A 12 16.81 20.09 17.69
N ALA A 13 16.46 19.77 18.94
CA ALA A 13 15.18 19.17 19.29
C ALA A 13 13.97 20.01 18.81
N ILE A 14 14.14 21.34 18.73
CA ILE A 14 13.14 22.30 18.22
C ILE A 14 12.73 21.96 16.77
N ALA A 15 13.61 21.35 15.96
CA ALA A 15 13.27 20.95 14.59
C ALA A 15 12.19 19.86 14.51
N LEU A 16 11.93 19.14 15.61
CA LEU A 16 10.87 18.13 15.68
C LEU A 16 9.50 18.69 16.09
N LEU A 17 9.42 19.96 16.51
CA LEU A 17 8.16 20.58 16.94
C LEU A 17 7.04 20.49 15.87
N PRO A 18 7.29 20.79 14.58
CA PRO A 18 6.29 20.61 13.54
C PRO A 18 5.72 19.18 13.50
N LEU A 19 6.60 18.17 13.56
CA LEU A 19 6.19 16.77 13.58
C LEU A 19 5.35 16.44 14.81
N ILE A 20 5.76 16.91 15.99
CA ILE A 20 5.01 16.71 17.25
C ILE A 20 3.62 17.35 17.17
N VAL A 21 3.51 18.55 16.60
CA VAL A 21 2.21 19.22 16.41
C VAL A 21 1.33 18.42 15.45
N PHE A 22 1.88 17.98 14.31
CA PHE A 22 1.14 17.13 13.38
C PHE A 22 0.63 15.86 14.08
N LEU A 23 1.50 15.14 14.79
CA LEU A 23 1.12 13.91 15.49
C LEU A 23 0.08 14.18 16.57
N THR A 24 0.23 15.26 17.33
CA THR A 24 -0.73 15.61 18.40
C THR A 24 -2.11 15.91 17.81
N ILE A 25 -2.19 16.66 16.71
CA ILE A 25 -3.47 16.97 16.06
C ILE A 25 -4.06 15.71 15.43
N PHE A 26 -3.29 14.98 14.61
CA PHE A 26 -3.79 13.84 13.87
C PHE A 26 -4.11 12.64 14.76
N LEU A 27 -3.13 12.16 15.54
CA LEU A 27 -3.30 11.02 16.46
C LEU A 27 -4.21 11.39 17.63
N GLY A 28 -4.07 12.60 18.18
CA GLY A 28 -4.92 13.06 19.29
C GLY A 28 -6.38 13.19 18.88
N SER A 29 -6.66 13.71 17.67
CA SER A 29 -8.02 13.73 17.11
C SER A 29 -8.56 12.31 16.91
N GLY A 30 -7.79 11.41 16.31
CA GLY A 30 -8.19 10.02 16.11
C GLY A 30 -8.55 9.33 17.43
N ILE A 31 -7.68 9.44 18.45
CA ILE A 31 -7.94 8.89 19.79
C ILE A 31 -9.18 9.52 20.41
N TYR A 32 -9.32 10.84 20.37
CA TYR A 32 -10.49 11.53 20.91
C TYR A 32 -11.79 11.05 20.26
N HIS A 33 -11.84 10.97 18.92
CA HIS A 33 -13.00 10.50 18.19
C HIS A 33 -13.30 9.01 18.44
N SER A 34 -12.26 8.19 18.65
CA SER A 34 -12.44 6.79 19.06
C SER A 34 -13.08 6.67 20.44
N LEU A 35 -12.68 7.52 21.40
CA LEU A 35 -13.22 7.51 22.76
C LEU A 35 -14.70 7.91 22.83
N ILE A 36 -15.15 8.82 21.97
CA ILE A 36 -16.56 9.22 21.88
C ILE A 36 -17.38 8.32 20.94
N GLY A 37 -16.79 7.24 20.42
CA GLY A 37 -17.49 6.25 19.58
C GLY A 37 -17.80 6.73 18.17
N THR A 38 -17.03 7.67 17.61
CA THR A 38 -17.23 8.10 16.21
C THR A 38 -16.73 7.02 15.26
N GLU A 39 -17.54 6.65 14.27
CA GLU A 39 -17.08 5.79 13.17
C GLU A 39 -15.96 6.47 12.38
N PHE A 40 -15.01 5.66 11.91
CA PHE A 40 -13.82 6.13 11.19
C PHE A 40 -13.11 7.30 11.90
N ALA A 41 -12.93 7.20 13.21
CA ALA A 41 -12.39 8.26 14.07
C ALA A 41 -11.14 8.97 13.53
N PHE A 42 -10.19 8.21 12.96
CA PHE A 42 -8.94 8.73 12.37
C PHE A 42 -9.13 9.47 11.03
N TYR A 43 -10.32 9.42 10.44
CA TYR A 43 -10.67 10.11 9.20
C TYR A 43 -11.44 11.42 9.43
N GLN A 44 -11.87 11.68 10.67
CA GLN A 44 -12.62 12.89 11.03
C GLN A 44 -11.78 14.15 10.78
N VAL A 45 -10.50 14.11 11.18
CA VAL A 45 -9.51 15.12 10.79
C VAL A 45 -8.58 14.52 9.75
N LYS A 46 -8.78 14.91 8.48
CA LYS A 46 -7.95 14.45 7.37
C LYS A 46 -6.50 14.87 7.56
N ALA A 47 -5.56 13.95 7.29
CA ALA A 47 -4.12 14.17 7.49
C ALA A 47 -3.58 15.46 6.83
N PRO A 48 -3.96 15.84 5.59
CA PRO A 48 -3.50 17.10 5.00
C PRO A 48 -3.93 18.34 5.80
N VAL A 49 -5.13 18.32 6.39
CA VAL A 49 -5.62 19.43 7.23
C VAL A 49 -4.84 19.49 8.54
N ALA A 50 -4.57 18.33 9.16
CA ALA A 50 -3.74 18.25 10.35
C ALA A 50 -2.28 18.69 10.11
N ALA A 51 -1.77 18.58 8.88
CA ALA A 51 -0.42 18.99 8.52
C ALA A 51 -0.28 20.52 8.38
N LEU A 52 -1.34 21.28 8.09
CA LEU A 52 -1.24 22.73 7.87
C LEU A 52 -0.68 23.49 9.10
N PRO A 53 -1.18 23.28 10.34
CA PRO A 53 -0.60 23.94 11.51
C PRO A 53 0.87 23.57 11.76
N ALA A 54 1.26 22.33 11.45
CA ALA A 54 2.64 21.87 11.55
C ALA A 54 3.55 22.59 10.54
N ILE A 55 3.10 22.74 9.28
CA ILE A 55 3.84 23.46 8.24
C ILE A 55 3.97 24.94 8.60
N ILE A 56 2.90 25.57 9.11
CA ILE A 56 2.93 26.95 9.60
C ILE A 56 3.95 27.09 10.74
N LEU A 57 3.93 26.17 11.71
CA LEU A 57 4.91 26.18 12.80
C LEU A 57 6.35 25.98 12.29
N ALA A 58 6.56 25.11 11.31
CA ALA A 58 7.87 24.92 10.68
C ALA A 58 8.38 26.23 10.07
N ALA A 59 7.52 26.98 9.36
CA ALA A 59 7.85 28.27 8.79
C ALA A 59 8.15 29.34 9.87
N LEU A 60 7.43 29.33 11.01
CA LEU A 60 7.65 30.28 12.11
C LEU A 60 8.94 30.00 12.90
N VAL A 61 9.31 28.73 13.06
CA VAL A 61 10.53 28.31 13.77
C VAL A 61 11.77 28.49 12.90
N TYR A 62 11.60 28.52 11.57
CA TYR A 62 12.69 28.70 10.64
C TYR A 62 13.36 30.06 10.83
N ARG A 63 14.67 30.05 11.14
CA ARG A 63 15.44 31.26 11.45
C ARG A 63 16.08 31.93 10.23
N GLY A 64 15.93 31.34 9.03
CA GLY A 64 16.46 31.87 7.77
C GLY A 64 15.42 32.70 7.00
N LYS A 65 15.74 33.04 5.75
CA LYS A 65 14.78 33.70 4.85
C LYS A 65 13.65 32.74 4.52
N LEU A 66 12.40 33.17 4.63
CA LEU A 66 11.23 32.30 4.40
C LEU A 66 11.29 31.54 3.05
N ASN A 67 11.71 32.21 1.97
CA ASN A 67 11.86 31.58 0.65
C ASN A 67 12.83 30.38 0.68
N GLN A 68 13.94 30.49 1.42
CA GLN A 68 14.87 29.37 1.59
C GLN A 68 14.23 28.22 2.40
N GLY A 69 13.44 28.55 3.42
CA GLY A 69 12.70 27.55 4.20
C GLY A 69 11.66 26.82 3.36
N ILE A 70 10.97 27.54 2.45
CA ILE A 70 10.05 26.96 1.48
C ILE A 70 10.80 26.06 0.48
N GLU A 71 11.94 26.49 -0.04
CA GLU A 71 12.78 25.68 -0.94
C GLU A 71 13.25 24.38 -0.26
N GLU A 72 13.71 24.43 0.98
CA GLU A 72 14.10 23.24 1.74
C GLU A 72 12.89 22.32 2.03
N PHE A 73 11.73 22.89 2.34
CA PHE A 73 10.48 22.13 2.47
C PHE A 73 10.13 21.41 1.16
N LEU A 74 10.16 22.11 0.02
CA LEU A 74 9.88 21.52 -1.29
C LEU A 74 10.90 20.45 -1.67
N LYS A 75 12.18 20.66 -1.34
CA LYS A 75 13.24 19.66 -1.54
C LYS A 75 13.00 18.39 -0.72
N GLY A 76 12.57 18.54 0.54
CA GLY A 76 12.15 17.41 1.37
C GLY A 76 10.88 16.72 0.85
N ALA A 77 9.88 17.49 0.43
CA ALA A 77 8.62 16.96 -0.10
C ALA A 77 8.79 16.22 -1.44
N SER A 78 9.80 16.60 -2.23
CA SER A 78 10.17 15.98 -3.50
C SER A 78 11.16 14.82 -3.35
N HIS A 79 11.34 14.29 -2.13
CA HIS A 79 12.19 13.13 -1.91
C HIS A 79 11.77 11.97 -2.84
N PRO A 80 12.70 11.31 -3.56
CA PRO A 80 12.38 10.30 -4.56
C PRO A 80 11.43 9.20 -4.07
N ASN A 81 11.62 8.74 -2.83
CA ASN A 81 10.74 7.71 -2.25
C ASN A 81 9.29 8.19 -2.06
N LEU A 82 9.06 9.46 -1.74
CA LEU A 82 7.72 10.02 -1.61
C LEU A 82 7.04 10.14 -2.99
N ILE A 83 7.78 10.63 -3.98
CA ILE A 83 7.31 10.71 -5.37
C ILE A 83 7.01 9.31 -5.92
N LEU A 84 7.88 8.33 -5.63
CA LEU A 84 7.67 6.94 -6.00
C LEU A 84 6.38 6.39 -5.38
N MET A 85 6.15 6.60 -4.09
CA MET A 85 4.93 6.16 -3.41
C MET A 85 3.68 6.78 -4.03
N PHE A 86 3.70 8.10 -4.30
CA PHE A 86 2.61 8.78 -4.99
C PHE A 86 2.31 8.16 -6.35
N MET A 87 3.34 7.92 -7.18
CA MET A 87 3.20 7.30 -8.49
C MET A 87 2.69 5.86 -8.41
N VAL A 88 3.14 5.09 -7.43
CA VAL A 88 2.68 3.71 -7.20
C VAL A 88 1.19 3.70 -6.86
N PHE A 89 0.75 4.50 -5.88
CA PHE A 89 -0.66 4.53 -5.50
C PHE A 89 -1.56 5.08 -6.61
N MET A 90 -1.11 6.10 -7.35
CA MET A 90 -1.83 6.63 -8.51
C MET A 90 -2.03 5.55 -9.59
N LEU A 91 -0.96 4.86 -10.01
CA LEU A 91 -1.06 3.81 -11.03
C LEU A 91 -1.85 2.58 -10.53
N ALA A 92 -1.72 2.26 -9.25
CA ALA A 92 -2.49 1.19 -8.63
C ALA A 92 -3.99 1.49 -8.60
N GLY A 93 -4.35 2.73 -8.26
CA GLY A 93 -5.74 3.19 -8.31
C GLY A 93 -6.29 3.18 -9.72
N ALA A 94 -5.54 3.64 -10.73
CA ALA A 94 -5.93 3.48 -12.13
C ALA A 94 -6.11 2.02 -12.54
N PHE A 95 -5.17 1.14 -12.16
CA PHE A 95 -5.27 -0.29 -12.46
C PHE A 95 -6.51 -0.90 -11.80
N ALA A 96 -6.76 -0.59 -10.53
CA ALA A 96 -7.93 -1.03 -9.79
C ALA A 96 -9.23 -0.55 -10.43
N SER A 97 -9.33 0.74 -10.72
CA SER A 97 -10.52 1.36 -11.31
C SER A 97 -10.83 0.80 -12.69
N VAL A 98 -9.83 0.74 -13.59
CA VAL A 98 -10.00 0.14 -14.92
C VAL A 98 -10.39 -1.33 -14.81
N SER A 99 -9.72 -2.10 -13.93
CA SER A 99 -10.02 -3.52 -13.74
C SER A 99 -11.43 -3.75 -13.19
N SER A 100 -11.89 -2.90 -12.27
CA SER A 100 -13.26 -2.95 -11.75
C SER A 100 -14.27 -2.61 -12.85
N ALA A 101 -14.02 -1.56 -13.64
CA ALA A 101 -14.92 -1.13 -14.70
C ALA A 101 -15.12 -2.18 -15.81
N ILE A 102 -14.13 -3.04 -16.04
CA ILE A 102 -14.22 -4.15 -17.02
C ILE A 102 -14.70 -5.47 -16.40
N GLY A 103 -14.99 -5.52 -15.09
CA GLY A 103 -15.38 -6.73 -14.37
C GLY A 103 -14.24 -7.72 -14.07
N SER A 104 -12.98 -7.27 -14.20
CA SER A 104 -11.79 -8.09 -13.95
C SER A 104 -11.59 -8.39 -12.47
N VAL A 105 -11.90 -7.44 -11.58
CA VAL A 105 -11.88 -7.67 -10.13
C VAL A 105 -12.87 -8.77 -9.75
N ASP A 106 -14.12 -8.64 -10.19
CA ASP A 106 -15.17 -9.62 -9.91
C ASP A 106 -14.81 -11.02 -10.43
N ALA A 107 -14.34 -11.12 -11.68
CA ALA A 107 -13.91 -12.38 -12.25
C ALA A 107 -12.76 -13.03 -11.45
N THR A 108 -11.79 -12.23 -11.01
CA THR A 108 -10.65 -12.71 -10.22
C THR A 108 -11.07 -13.17 -8.83
N VAL A 109 -12.01 -12.45 -8.20
CA VAL A 109 -12.58 -12.81 -6.90
C VAL A 109 -13.38 -14.12 -7.00
N GLN A 110 -14.22 -14.28 -8.02
CA GLN A 110 -14.98 -15.51 -8.25
C GLN A 110 -14.06 -16.70 -8.56
N MET A 111 -12.99 -16.48 -9.34
CA MET A 111 -11.95 -17.50 -9.52
C MET A 111 -11.33 -17.89 -8.17
N GLY A 112 -11.00 -16.92 -7.32
CA GLY A 112 -10.46 -17.16 -5.99
C GLY A 112 -11.39 -18.02 -5.13
N LEU A 113 -12.68 -17.68 -5.09
CA LEU A 113 -13.70 -18.45 -4.35
C LEU A 113 -13.94 -19.86 -4.91
N SER A 114 -13.70 -20.09 -6.21
CA SER A 114 -13.81 -21.44 -6.79
C SER A 114 -12.73 -22.42 -6.31
N VAL A 115 -11.60 -21.90 -5.81
CA VAL A 115 -10.44 -22.69 -5.36
C VAL A 115 -10.25 -22.61 -3.85
N ILE A 116 -10.57 -21.47 -3.24
CA ILE A 116 -10.30 -21.15 -1.85
C ILE A 116 -11.63 -21.01 -1.11
N PRO A 117 -11.87 -21.80 -0.03
CA PRO A 117 -13.05 -21.61 0.79
C PRO A 117 -13.08 -20.18 1.38
N PRO A 118 -14.25 -19.54 1.52
CA PRO A 118 -14.37 -18.18 2.07
C PRO A 118 -13.66 -18.01 3.42
N SER A 119 -13.67 -19.05 4.27
CA SER A 119 -13.00 -19.05 5.58
C SER A 119 -11.47 -18.87 5.52
N PHE A 120 -10.86 -19.12 4.36
CA PHE A 120 -9.42 -19.00 4.13
C PHE A 120 -9.02 -17.77 3.34
N VAL A 121 -9.96 -16.89 2.97
CA VAL A 121 -9.66 -15.69 2.18
C VAL A 121 -8.68 -14.77 2.92
N LEU A 122 -8.97 -14.40 4.17
CA LEU A 122 -8.09 -13.54 4.98
C LEU A 122 -6.66 -14.09 5.15
N PRO A 123 -6.44 -15.34 5.61
CA PRO A 123 -5.08 -15.86 5.73
C PRO A 123 -4.37 -15.98 4.36
N MET A 124 -5.09 -16.29 3.29
CA MET A 124 -4.51 -16.34 1.94
C MET A 124 -4.09 -14.96 1.44
N LEU A 125 -4.91 -13.92 1.65
CA LEU A 125 -4.55 -12.54 1.31
C LEU A 125 -3.27 -12.11 2.03
N PHE A 126 -3.13 -12.48 3.31
CA PHE A 126 -1.90 -12.23 4.06
C PHE A 126 -0.70 -12.95 3.45
N VAL A 127 -0.81 -14.25 3.19
CA VAL A 127 0.30 -15.08 2.68
C VAL A 127 0.73 -14.65 1.27
N ILE A 128 -0.22 -14.38 0.37
CA ILE A 128 0.07 -13.92 -0.98
C ILE A 128 0.78 -12.56 -0.93
N SER A 129 0.27 -11.62 -0.13
CA SER A 129 0.90 -10.30 0.04
C SER A 129 2.30 -10.44 0.66
N ALA A 130 2.48 -11.29 1.66
CA ALA A 130 3.78 -11.60 2.25
C ALA A 130 4.77 -12.14 1.22
N PHE A 131 4.33 -13.07 0.39
CA PHE A 131 5.18 -13.69 -0.62
C PHE A 131 5.59 -12.68 -1.70
N ILE A 132 4.64 -11.90 -2.20
CA ILE A 132 4.89 -10.85 -3.21
C ILE A 132 5.83 -9.79 -2.64
N ALA A 133 5.58 -9.27 -1.42
CA ALA A 133 6.44 -8.25 -0.82
C ALA A 133 7.84 -8.76 -0.53
N THR A 134 8.00 -10.03 -0.15
CA THR A 134 9.32 -10.65 0.02
C THR A 134 10.08 -10.67 -1.31
N ALA A 135 9.39 -11.05 -2.40
CA ALA A 135 9.96 -11.17 -3.74
C ALA A 135 10.28 -9.81 -4.37
N MET A 136 9.35 -8.85 -4.30
CA MET A 136 9.50 -7.51 -4.86
C MET A 136 10.41 -6.61 -4.01
N GLY A 137 10.49 -6.86 -2.70
CA GLY A 137 11.20 -5.99 -1.76
C GLY A 137 10.56 -4.63 -1.53
N THR A 138 9.24 -4.52 -1.75
CA THR A 138 8.48 -3.29 -1.54
C THR A 138 7.10 -3.60 -0.97
N SER A 139 6.82 -3.05 0.21
CA SER A 139 5.52 -3.14 0.86
C SER A 139 4.44 -2.33 0.15
N MET A 140 4.75 -1.07 -0.23
CA MET A 140 3.77 -0.17 -0.86
C MET A 140 3.32 -0.67 -2.22
N GLY A 141 4.24 -1.21 -3.04
CA GLY A 141 3.90 -1.82 -4.33
C GLY A 141 2.99 -3.04 -4.19
N THR A 142 3.26 -3.86 -3.17
CA THR A 142 2.45 -5.04 -2.86
C THR A 142 1.05 -4.65 -2.39
N ILE A 143 0.94 -3.67 -1.49
CA ILE A 143 -0.36 -3.14 -1.03
C ILE A 143 -1.16 -2.61 -2.23
N ALA A 144 -0.52 -1.80 -3.06
CA ALA A 144 -1.11 -1.27 -4.29
C ALA A 144 -1.69 -2.38 -5.21
N ALA A 145 -0.96 -3.47 -5.41
CA ALA A 145 -1.40 -4.56 -6.28
C ALA A 145 -2.49 -5.45 -5.65
N CYS A 146 -2.40 -5.71 -4.35
CA CYS A 146 -3.26 -6.70 -3.67
C CYS A 146 -4.52 -6.09 -3.05
N ALA A 147 -4.50 -4.81 -2.65
CA ALA A 147 -5.63 -4.15 -1.99
C ALA A 147 -6.92 -4.13 -2.84
N PRO A 148 -6.89 -3.90 -4.17
CA PRO A 148 -8.09 -3.95 -5.00
C PRO A 148 -8.78 -5.32 -4.98
N ILE A 149 -8.01 -6.41 -5.03
CA ILE A 149 -8.56 -7.78 -4.93
C ILE A 149 -9.14 -8.02 -3.55
N ALA A 150 -8.42 -7.62 -2.49
CA ALA A 150 -8.91 -7.76 -1.13
C ALA A 150 -10.22 -7.00 -0.91
N PHE A 151 -10.32 -5.77 -1.45
CA PHE A 151 -11.57 -5.02 -1.46
C PHE A 151 -12.65 -5.75 -2.27
N GLY A 152 -12.33 -6.30 -3.44
CA GLY A 152 -13.26 -7.10 -4.23
C GLY A 152 -13.86 -8.29 -3.46
N PHE A 153 -13.05 -9.01 -2.67
CA PHE A 153 -13.57 -10.09 -1.81
C PHE A 153 -14.61 -9.59 -0.80
N THR A 154 -14.44 -8.38 -0.25
CA THR A 154 -15.39 -7.81 0.73
C THR A 154 -16.74 -7.46 0.12
N GLN A 155 -16.82 -7.32 -1.21
CA GLN A 155 -18.07 -7.02 -1.91
C GLN A 155 -18.96 -8.26 -2.10
N VAL A 156 -18.38 -9.46 -2.00
CA VAL A 156 -19.08 -10.73 -2.25
C VAL A 156 -19.03 -11.71 -1.07
N THR A 157 -18.33 -11.34 -0.01
CA THR A 157 -18.23 -12.10 1.24
C THR A 157 -18.62 -11.22 2.42
N ASP A 158 -18.98 -11.82 3.55
CA ASP A 158 -19.27 -11.07 4.79
C ASP A 158 -18.00 -10.57 5.51
N ILE A 159 -16.85 -10.54 4.82
CA ILE A 159 -15.58 -10.10 5.39
C ILE A 159 -15.57 -8.57 5.45
N ASP A 160 -15.37 -8.03 6.65
CA ASP A 160 -15.18 -6.59 6.84
C ASP A 160 -13.95 -6.09 6.08
N VAL A 161 -14.10 -4.96 5.40
CA VAL A 161 -13.04 -4.28 4.64
C VAL A 161 -11.78 -4.07 5.48
N ILE A 162 -11.93 -3.75 6.76
CA ILE A 162 -10.82 -3.50 7.68
C ILE A 162 -9.97 -4.77 7.83
N TYR A 163 -10.58 -5.95 7.93
CA TYR A 163 -9.83 -7.21 8.03
C TYR A 163 -9.15 -7.58 6.72
N ALA A 164 -9.83 -7.40 5.57
CA ALA A 164 -9.26 -7.72 4.27
C ALA A 164 -8.05 -6.83 3.94
N ILE A 165 -8.19 -5.51 4.14
CA ILE A 165 -7.09 -4.56 3.95
C ILE A 165 -6.00 -4.76 5.00
N GLY A 166 -6.37 -5.06 6.25
CA GLY A 166 -5.43 -5.40 7.32
C GLY A 166 -4.59 -6.64 7.00
N ALA A 167 -5.18 -7.67 6.38
CA ALA A 167 -4.48 -8.87 5.95
C ALA A 167 -3.44 -8.54 4.85
N VAL A 168 -3.82 -7.73 3.85
CA VAL A 168 -2.89 -7.29 2.79
C VAL A 168 -1.76 -6.44 3.36
N VAL A 169 -2.06 -5.42 4.16
CA VAL A 169 -1.06 -4.53 4.76
C VAL A 169 -0.13 -5.33 5.68
N GLY A 170 -0.68 -6.17 6.55
CA GLY A 170 0.10 -7.01 7.44
C GLY A 170 1.03 -7.97 6.70
N GLY A 171 0.51 -8.63 5.65
CA GLY A 171 1.29 -9.53 4.80
C GLY A 171 2.40 -8.77 4.08
N ALA A 172 2.08 -7.65 3.43
CA ALA A 172 3.04 -6.83 2.71
C ALA A 172 4.16 -6.30 3.63
N MET A 173 3.82 -5.84 4.84
CA MET A 173 4.81 -5.39 5.83
C MET A 173 5.69 -6.54 6.32
N PHE A 174 5.11 -7.71 6.58
CA PHE A 174 5.87 -8.90 6.95
C PHE A 174 6.86 -9.30 5.85
N GLY A 175 6.41 -9.33 4.59
CA GLY A 175 7.25 -9.73 3.47
C GLY A 175 8.39 -8.75 3.18
N ASP A 176 8.09 -7.45 3.16
CA ASP A 176 9.09 -6.38 2.97
C ASP A 176 10.15 -6.42 4.09
N ASN A 177 9.72 -6.69 5.33
CA ASN A 177 10.61 -6.83 6.47
C ASN A 177 11.58 -8.04 6.35
N LEU A 178 11.17 -9.11 5.67
CA LEU A 178 12.01 -10.28 5.40
C LEU A 178 12.81 -10.16 4.09
N SER A 179 12.49 -9.21 3.22
CA SER A 179 13.18 -9.04 1.95
C SER A 179 14.61 -8.53 2.15
N MET A 180 15.59 -9.20 1.52
CA MET A 180 17.01 -8.80 1.56
C MET A 180 17.34 -7.64 0.62
N ILE A 181 16.41 -7.28 -0.27
CA ILE A 181 16.60 -6.23 -1.28
C ILE A 181 15.82 -4.94 -0.97
N SER A 182 15.11 -4.88 0.16
CA SER A 182 14.32 -3.72 0.57
C SER A 182 15.20 -2.55 1.02
N ASP A 183 14.83 -1.31 0.65
CA ASP A 183 15.54 -0.08 1.01
C ASP A 183 15.69 0.08 2.53
N THR A 184 14.63 -0.23 3.29
CA THR A 184 14.66 -0.16 4.75
C THR A 184 15.66 -1.16 5.34
N THR A 185 15.74 -2.35 4.72
CA THR A 185 16.67 -3.40 5.10
C THR A 185 18.12 -3.00 4.82
N ILE A 186 18.39 -2.48 3.63
CA ILE A 186 19.72 -2.01 3.22
C ILE A 186 20.16 -0.82 4.08
N ALA A 187 19.28 0.15 4.33
CA ALA A 187 19.56 1.31 5.16
C ALA A 187 19.83 0.92 6.61
N ALA A 188 19.05 0.01 7.19
CA ALA A 188 19.27 -0.49 8.55
C ALA A 188 20.61 -1.20 8.69
N THR A 189 20.95 -2.11 7.77
CA THR A 189 22.21 -2.87 7.85
C THR A 189 23.43 -1.99 7.60
N THR A 190 23.33 -1.05 6.65
CA THR A 190 24.43 -0.14 6.29
C THR A 190 24.68 0.89 7.39
N SER A 191 23.62 1.50 7.92
CA SER A 191 23.75 2.49 9.02
C SER A 191 24.28 1.87 10.31
N GLN A 192 23.87 0.63 10.62
CA GLN A 192 24.31 -0.08 11.82
C GLN A 192 25.58 -0.91 11.60
N ARG A 193 26.13 -0.94 10.37
CA ARG A 193 27.33 -1.71 9.97
C ARG A 193 27.23 -3.21 10.31
N VAL A 194 26.02 -3.78 10.19
CA VAL A 194 25.75 -5.21 10.40
C VAL A 194 25.51 -5.92 9.07
N GLN A 195 25.70 -7.24 9.04
CA GLN A 195 25.44 -7.99 7.82
C GLN A 195 23.94 -8.18 7.59
N LEU A 196 23.53 -8.15 6.31
CA LEU A 196 22.16 -8.45 5.87
C LEU A 196 21.64 -9.78 6.40
N ARG A 197 22.51 -10.80 6.42
CA ARG A 197 22.20 -12.13 6.92
C ARG A 197 21.83 -12.13 8.41
N ASP A 198 22.53 -11.33 9.23
CA ASP A 198 22.28 -11.29 10.67
C ASP A 198 20.95 -10.62 10.97
N LYS A 199 20.66 -9.51 10.29
CA LYS A 199 19.34 -8.84 10.32
C LYS A 199 18.23 -9.79 9.89
N PHE A 200 18.40 -10.50 8.77
CA PHE A 200 17.40 -11.46 8.29
C PHE A 200 17.12 -12.56 9.32
N ARG A 201 18.15 -13.14 9.92
CA ARG A 201 18.00 -14.18 10.96
C ARG A 201 17.17 -13.68 12.13
N VAL A 202 17.52 -12.53 12.70
CA VAL A 202 16.78 -11.96 13.84
C VAL A 202 15.34 -11.61 13.44
N ASN A 203 15.13 -11.04 12.26
CA ASN A 203 13.81 -10.71 11.76
C ASN A 203 12.91 -11.95 11.61
N VAL A 204 13.44 -13.08 11.12
CA VAL A 204 12.69 -14.34 11.05
C VAL A 204 12.21 -14.77 12.44
N TRP A 205 13.06 -14.67 13.47
CA TRP A 205 12.71 -15.05 14.84
C TRP A 205 11.61 -14.20 15.48
N ILE A 206 11.43 -12.95 15.04
CA ILE A 206 10.38 -12.06 15.57
C ILE A 206 9.13 -12.05 14.67
N ALA A 207 9.32 -12.00 13.34
CA ALA A 207 8.24 -11.78 12.39
C ALA A 207 7.46 -13.06 12.13
N VAL A 208 8.12 -14.23 12.02
CA VAL A 208 7.45 -15.50 11.71
C VAL A 208 6.51 -15.94 12.85
N PRO A 209 6.90 -15.89 14.13
CA PRO A 209 5.95 -16.18 15.21
C PRO A 209 4.75 -15.24 15.21
N ALA A 210 4.99 -13.94 15.01
CA ALA A 210 3.92 -12.94 14.92
C ALA A 210 2.99 -13.22 13.73
N SER A 211 3.52 -13.59 12.56
CA SER A 211 2.70 -13.92 11.39
C SER A 211 1.87 -15.18 11.61
N ILE A 212 2.42 -16.20 12.27
CA ILE A 212 1.67 -17.41 12.63
C ILE A 212 0.50 -17.06 13.54
N VAL A 213 0.73 -16.25 14.58
CA VAL A 213 -0.34 -15.79 15.48
C VAL A 213 -1.41 -15.01 14.69
N THR A 214 -1.01 -14.08 13.81
CA THR A 214 -1.94 -13.32 12.97
C THR A 214 -2.75 -14.22 12.03
N ILE A 215 -2.13 -15.20 11.38
CA ILE A 215 -2.81 -16.17 10.51
C ILE A 215 -3.82 -17.00 11.32
N LEU A 216 -3.44 -17.46 12.51
CA LEU A 216 -4.35 -18.18 13.40
C LEU A 216 -5.55 -17.32 13.79
N ILE A 217 -5.33 -16.04 14.11
CA ILE A 217 -6.43 -15.10 14.38
C ILE A 217 -7.34 -15.00 13.17
N TYR A 218 -6.82 -14.85 11.94
CA TYR A 218 -7.67 -14.79 10.75
C TYR A 218 -8.48 -16.07 10.50
N VAL A 219 -7.86 -17.24 10.70
CA VAL A 219 -8.56 -18.54 10.56
C VAL A 219 -9.67 -18.68 11.61
N LEU A 220 -9.46 -18.20 12.84
CA LEU A 220 -10.45 -18.30 13.92
C LEU A 220 -11.54 -17.24 13.84
N SER A 221 -11.22 -16.04 13.34
CA SER A 221 -12.14 -14.91 13.22
C SER A 221 -13.08 -15.05 12.01
N THR A 222 -12.63 -15.73 10.95
CA THR A 222 -13.50 -16.08 9.84
C THR A 222 -14.33 -17.28 10.28
N GLY A 223 -15.43 -17.01 11.01
CA GLY A 223 -16.37 -18.02 11.49
C GLY A 223 -16.95 -18.85 10.34
N SER A 224 -17.93 -19.72 10.62
CA SER A 224 -18.63 -20.51 9.60
C SER A 224 -19.40 -19.61 8.63
N SER A 225 -18.69 -18.93 7.73
CA SER A 225 -19.27 -18.13 6.66
C SER A 225 -20.15 -19.06 5.84
N ASN A 226 -21.40 -18.64 5.62
CA ASN A 226 -22.30 -19.33 4.72
C ASN A 226 -21.57 -19.59 3.40
N ALA A 227 -21.77 -20.78 2.82
CA ALA A 227 -21.16 -21.12 1.53
C ALA A 227 -21.56 -20.03 0.53
N VAL A 228 -20.61 -19.14 0.20
CA VAL A 228 -20.80 -18.17 -0.87
C VAL A 228 -20.85 -18.99 -2.14
N GLU A 229 -22.02 -19.05 -2.77
CA GLU A 229 -22.15 -19.71 -4.06
C GLU A 229 -21.23 -19.01 -5.07
N TYR A 230 -20.24 -19.75 -5.55
CA TYR A 230 -19.41 -19.27 -6.63
C TYR A 230 -20.28 -19.11 -7.88
N ARG A 231 -20.03 -18.04 -8.63
CA ARG A 231 -20.68 -17.79 -9.91
C ARG A 231 -19.71 -18.08 -11.05
N ASP A 232 -20.25 -18.38 -12.22
CA ASP A 232 -19.42 -18.48 -13.42
C ASP A 232 -18.71 -17.14 -13.69
N PHE A 233 -17.44 -17.23 -14.07
CA PHE A 233 -16.60 -16.07 -14.35
C PHE A 233 -15.89 -16.22 -15.69
N ASN A 234 -15.56 -15.08 -16.31
CA ASN A 234 -14.84 -15.06 -17.57
C ASN A 234 -13.32 -15.09 -17.32
N TRP A 235 -12.68 -16.20 -17.69
CA TRP A 235 -11.23 -16.38 -17.59
C TRP A 235 -10.41 -15.27 -18.27
N LEU A 236 -10.91 -14.70 -19.37
CA LEU A 236 -10.21 -13.63 -20.08
C LEU A 236 -10.06 -12.38 -19.22
N LEU A 237 -11.06 -12.09 -18.38
CA LEU A 237 -11.06 -10.95 -17.47
C LEU A 237 -10.18 -11.18 -16.23
N VAL A 238 -9.72 -12.40 -15.96
CA VAL A 238 -8.79 -12.70 -14.87
C VAL A 238 -7.33 -12.41 -15.26
N LEU A 239 -7.03 -12.48 -16.57
CA LEU A 239 -5.66 -12.37 -17.09
C LEU A 239 -4.91 -11.08 -16.70
N PRO A 240 -5.53 -9.88 -16.64
CA PRO A 240 -4.83 -8.68 -16.22
C PRO A 240 -4.17 -8.81 -14.84
N TYR A 241 -4.91 -9.36 -13.85
CA TYR A 241 -4.38 -9.57 -12.49
C TYR A 241 -3.32 -10.67 -12.44
N ILE A 242 -3.54 -11.79 -13.13
CA ILE A 242 -2.52 -12.85 -13.22
C ILE A 242 -1.23 -12.29 -13.84
N ALA A 243 -1.33 -11.48 -14.89
CA ALA A 243 -0.18 -10.85 -15.52
C ALA A 243 0.55 -9.92 -14.55
N VAL A 244 -0.16 -9.07 -13.80
CA VAL A 244 0.45 -8.19 -12.78
C VAL A 244 1.14 -9.02 -11.69
N PHE A 245 0.53 -10.10 -11.21
CA PHE A 245 1.16 -10.99 -10.22
C PHE A 245 2.39 -11.70 -10.76
N ILE A 246 2.37 -12.20 -12.00
CA ILE A 246 3.55 -12.82 -12.62
C ILE A 246 4.65 -11.78 -12.79
N LEU A 247 4.31 -10.57 -13.26
CA LEU A 247 5.25 -9.47 -13.43
C LEU A 247 5.79 -8.96 -12.09
N ALA A 248 5.06 -9.11 -10.98
CA ALA A 248 5.57 -8.83 -9.64
C ALA A 248 6.76 -9.73 -9.26
N PHE A 249 6.84 -10.95 -9.81
CA PHE A 249 8.02 -11.82 -9.64
C PHE A 249 9.14 -11.53 -10.65
N SER A 250 8.89 -10.66 -11.63
CA SER A 250 9.93 -10.21 -12.54
C SER A 250 10.83 -9.16 -11.85
N ARG A 251 12.03 -8.93 -12.37
CA ARG A 251 12.92 -7.85 -11.90
C ARG A 251 12.51 -6.46 -12.41
N LEU A 252 11.28 -6.30 -12.88
CA LEU A 252 10.77 -5.01 -13.34
C LEU A 252 10.49 -4.10 -12.16
N HIS A 253 10.70 -2.80 -12.37
CA HIS A 253 10.35 -1.79 -11.40
C HIS A 253 8.82 -1.73 -11.20
N VAL A 254 8.36 -1.49 -9.97
CA VAL A 254 6.92 -1.48 -9.62
C VAL A 254 6.07 -0.58 -10.52
N LEU A 255 6.59 0.61 -10.89
CA LEU A 255 5.90 1.52 -11.80
C LEU A 255 5.69 0.94 -13.20
N ALA A 256 6.63 0.13 -13.67
CA ALA A 256 6.49 -0.56 -14.96
C ALA A 256 5.44 -1.67 -14.86
N VAL A 257 5.46 -2.45 -13.78
CA VAL A 257 4.48 -3.52 -13.53
C VAL A 257 3.06 -2.96 -13.50
N LEU A 258 2.82 -1.87 -12.74
CA LEU A 258 1.50 -1.25 -12.65
C LEU A 258 1.09 -0.58 -13.96
N SER A 259 2.01 0.12 -14.65
CA SER A 259 1.73 0.69 -15.98
C SER A 259 1.30 -0.39 -16.99
N ILE A 260 2.01 -1.52 -17.02
CA ILE A 260 1.64 -2.67 -17.86
C ILE A 260 0.27 -3.22 -17.43
N GLY A 261 -0.01 -3.29 -16.12
CA GLY A 261 -1.31 -3.70 -15.60
C GLY A 261 -2.46 -2.82 -16.09
N VAL A 262 -2.31 -1.49 -16.04
CA VAL A 262 -3.29 -0.53 -16.58
C VAL A 262 -3.49 -0.74 -18.07
N LEU A 263 -2.40 -0.86 -18.83
CA LEU A 263 -2.45 -1.07 -20.28
C LEU A 263 -3.15 -2.39 -20.64
N LEU A 264 -2.79 -3.49 -19.98
CA LEU A 264 -3.42 -4.79 -20.20
C LEU A 264 -4.92 -4.72 -19.86
N SER A 265 -5.28 -4.17 -18.70
CA SER A 265 -6.69 -4.03 -18.31
C SER A 265 -7.47 -3.20 -19.32
N GLY A 266 -6.91 -2.09 -19.78
CA GLY A 266 -7.52 -1.27 -20.83
C GLY A 266 -7.70 -2.03 -22.15
N LEU A 267 -6.68 -2.76 -22.60
CA LEU A 267 -6.76 -3.57 -23.83
C LEU A 267 -7.81 -4.67 -23.70
N PHE A 268 -7.80 -5.43 -22.61
CA PHE A 268 -8.81 -6.47 -22.38
C PHE A 268 -10.21 -5.88 -22.26
N GLY A 269 -10.37 -4.71 -21.63
CA GLY A 269 -11.63 -3.96 -21.63
C GLY A 269 -12.14 -3.66 -23.03
N LEU A 270 -11.30 -3.04 -23.86
CA LEU A 270 -11.63 -2.64 -25.23
C LEU A 270 -12.00 -3.83 -26.14
N PHE A 271 -11.38 -4.99 -25.94
CA PHE A 271 -11.63 -6.18 -26.76
C PHE A 271 -12.75 -7.09 -26.22
N ALA A 272 -12.87 -7.23 -24.90
CA ALA A 272 -13.77 -8.20 -24.28
C ALA A 272 -15.10 -7.59 -23.84
N THR A 273 -15.19 -6.27 -23.68
CA THR A 273 -16.37 -5.58 -23.14
C THR A 273 -16.92 -4.62 -24.18
N ALA A 274 -18.04 -4.98 -24.84
CA ALA A 274 -18.61 -4.20 -25.94
C ALA A 274 -18.95 -2.74 -25.58
N GLU A 275 -19.27 -2.49 -24.31
CA GLU A 275 -19.60 -1.15 -23.81
C GLU A 275 -18.39 -0.34 -23.34
N PHE A 276 -17.19 -0.92 -23.27
CA PHE A 276 -15.99 -0.26 -22.75
C PHE A 276 -15.18 0.35 -23.90
N ASP A 277 -15.39 1.64 -24.16
CA ASP A 277 -14.71 2.39 -25.21
C ASP A 277 -13.50 3.20 -24.67
N LEU A 278 -12.79 3.89 -25.57
CA LEU A 278 -11.64 4.72 -25.19
C LEU A 278 -12.00 5.86 -24.21
N LEU A 279 -13.24 6.36 -24.27
CA LEU A 279 -13.71 7.40 -23.37
C LEU A 279 -13.90 6.85 -21.96
N LYS A 280 -14.54 5.68 -21.83
CA LYS A 280 -14.65 4.98 -20.54
C LYS A 280 -13.29 4.59 -19.99
N LEU A 281 -12.36 4.11 -20.82
CA LEU A 281 -10.97 3.86 -20.38
C LEU A 281 -10.33 5.11 -19.78
N ASN A 282 -10.43 6.25 -20.46
CA ASN A 282 -9.92 7.51 -19.95
C ASN A 282 -10.56 7.90 -18.60
N THR A 283 -11.89 7.80 -18.51
CA THR A 283 -12.62 8.13 -17.28
C THR A 283 -12.24 7.20 -16.13
N SER A 284 -12.16 5.89 -16.37
CA SER A 284 -11.76 4.92 -15.34
C SER A 284 -10.32 5.14 -14.84
N ILE A 285 -9.39 5.48 -15.74
CA ILE A 285 -8.02 5.85 -15.33
C ILE A 285 -8.06 7.08 -14.42
N TYR A 286 -8.79 8.12 -14.82
CA TYR A 286 -8.89 9.35 -14.04
C TYR A 286 -9.54 9.12 -12.66
N GLU A 287 -10.64 8.37 -12.60
CA GLU A 287 -11.30 7.99 -11.34
C GLU A 287 -10.35 7.25 -10.41
N GLY A 288 -9.44 6.43 -10.96
CA GLY A 288 -8.43 5.74 -10.16
C GLY A 288 -7.31 6.63 -9.64
N PHE A 289 -7.13 7.84 -10.17
CA PHE A 289 -6.14 8.79 -9.67
C PHE A 289 -6.62 9.64 -8.49
N VAL A 290 -7.94 9.66 -8.25
CA VAL A 290 -8.62 10.52 -7.26
C VAL A 290 -8.96 9.72 -6.00
#